data_AF-A0A7U3VPF6-F1
#
_entry.id   AF-A0A7U3VPF6-F1
#
_cell.length_a   1.000
_cell.length_b   1.000
_cell.length_c   1.000
_cell.angle_alpha   90.00
_cell.angle_beta   90.00
_cell.angle_gamma   90.00
#
_symmetry.space_group_name_H-M   'P 1'
#
loop_
_entity.id
_entity.type
_entity.pdbx_description
1 polymer ?
#
loop_
_entity_poly.entity_id
_entity_poly.type
_entity_poly.pdbx_seq_one_letter_code
_entity_poly.pdbx_strand_id
1 'polypeptide(L)'
;MTRPMTTARTSDLLAPAADVAAADVHARDLHAPDLHAPDVHAGRRAPWTLMYHSVGDRRAGDPYQVTVTPQRLAGQLRWLRRRGLTGVSMRELLAARAHGRAARLVGLTFDDGYADFLTEAVPLLRAHGHTATVFVLPGRLGGTNAWDPEGPRRPLLTADGIRAAHAAGMEIGSHGLLHRDLTTLDDAALDAELTGSRGLLADITGTVPAGFCHPYGAVDPRTALAARRAGYAYACAVDPGPVACGHALPRTYVGQADNSPRLHAKRLRHRLRRTGLAALPTLSQGGDA
;
A
#
# COMPACT_ATOMS: atom_id res chain seq x y z
N MET A 1 -32.22 24.58 70.71
CA MET A 1 -32.29 25.80 69.88
C MET A 1 -30.93 26.02 69.25
N THR A 2 -30.74 25.64 67.98
CA THR A 2 -29.55 26.00 67.19
C THR A 2 -29.85 25.73 65.71
N ARG A 3 -29.61 26.74 64.89
CA ARG A 3 -29.95 26.91 63.46
C ARG A 3 -29.12 25.98 62.55
N PRO A 4 -29.56 25.70 61.31
CA PRO A 4 -28.79 24.91 60.35
C PRO A 4 -27.67 25.74 59.71
N MET A 5 -26.50 25.12 59.50
CA MET A 5 -25.38 25.68 58.73
C MET A 5 -25.55 25.37 57.25
N THR A 6 -25.56 26.45 56.47
CA THR A 6 -25.66 26.53 55.02
C THR A 6 -24.47 25.86 54.33
N THR A 7 -24.77 25.08 53.30
CA THR A 7 -23.83 24.53 52.32
C THR A 7 -23.42 25.61 51.32
N ALA A 8 -22.12 25.84 51.15
CA ALA A 8 -21.57 26.62 50.05
C ALA A 8 -20.68 25.69 49.20
N ARG A 9 -21.18 25.36 47.99
CA ARG A 9 -20.40 24.73 46.94
C ARG A 9 -19.55 25.81 46.26
N THR A 10 -18.24 25.68 46.37
CA THR A 10 -17.27 26.38 45.51
C THR A 10 -17.38 25.78 44.10
N SER A 11 -17.95 26.57 43.20
CA SER A 11 -17.97 26.30 41.77
C SER A 11 -16.99 27.29 41.17
N ASP A 12 -15.84 26.82 40.72
CA ASP A 12 -14.97 27.60 39.86
C ASP A 12 -14.13 26.67 38.98
N LEU A 13 -13.95 27.13 37.74
CA LEU A 13 -13.08 26.61 36.68
C LEU A 13 -13.67 25.52 35.77
N LEU A 14 -14.39 25.95 34.74
CA LEU A 14 -14.13 25.43 33.39
C LEU A 14 -14.48 26.50 32.32
N ALA A 15 -13.44 26.99 31.64
CA ALA A 15 -13.59 27.78 30.42
C ALA A 15 -14.24 26.93 29.31
N PRO A 16 -15.03 27.53 28.39
CA PRO A 16 -15.64 26.79 27.30
C PRO A 16 -14.58 26.33 26.30
N ALA A 17 -14.72 25.07 25.86
CA ALA A 17 -13.91 24.45 24.83
C ALA A 17 -13.98 25.27 23.53
N ALA A 18 -12.82 25.54 22.94
CA ALA A 18 -12.72 26.11 21.61
C ALA A 18 -13.29 25.11 20.60
N ASP A 19 -14.28 25.59 19.86
CA ASP A 19 -14.92 24.94 18.74
C ASP A 19 -13.89 24.74 17.61
N VAL A 20 -13.37 23.52 17.48
CA VAL A 20 -12.50 23.14 16.36
C VAL A 20 -13.42 22.71 15.23
N ALA A 21 -13.74 23.66 14.37
CA ALA A 21 -14.46 23.44 13.12
C ALA A 21 -13.90 22.20 12.40
N ALA A 22 -14.72 21.15 12.33
CA ALA A 22 -14.50 20.03 11.45
C ALA A 22 -14.51 20.56 10.02
N ALA A 23 -13.33 20.59 9.39
CA ALA A 23 -13.24 20.85 7.97
C ALA A 23 -13.85 19.65 7.24
N ASP A 24 -15.11 19.79 6.87
CA ASP A 24 -15.80 18.96 5.88
C ASP A 24 -15.01 18.96 4.58
N VAL A 25 -14.21 17.92 4.36
CA VAL A 25 -13.68 17.60 3.04
C VAL A 25 -14.73 16.72 2.38
N HIS A 26 -15.67 17.37 1.68
CA HIS A 26 -16.67 16.73 0.84
C HIS A 26 -16.09 15.56 0.05
N ALA A 27 -16.73 14.41 0.22
CA ALA A 27 -16.80 13.36 -0.78
C ALA A 27 -17.22 14.01 -2.11
N ARG A 28 -16.24 14.24 -2.99
CA ARG A 28 -16.51 14.54 -4.39
C ARG A 28 -16.58 13.21 -5.09
N ASP A 29 -17.75 12.91 -5.66
CA ASP A 29 -17.94 11.91 -6.69
C ASP A 29 -16.92 12.14 -7.81
N LEU A 30 -15.77 11.49 -7.66
CA LEU A 30 -14.86 11.23 -8.74
C LEU A 30 -15.44 10.00 -9.43
N HIS A 31 -16.03 10.20 -10.60
CA HIS A 31 -16.15 9.11 -11.56
C HIS A 31 -14.76 8.48 -11.66
N ALA A 32 -14.59 7.29 -11.07
CA ALA A 32 -13.30 6.65 -11.02
C ALA A 32 -12.86 6.46 -12.47
N PRO A 33 -11.65 6.90 -12.86
CA PRO A 33 -11.16 6.59 -14.20
C PRO A 33 -11.21 5.07 -14.38
N ASP A 34 -11.56 4.61 -15.57
CA ASP A 34 -11.47 3.20 -15.90
C ASP A 34 -9.99 2.79 -15.84
N LEU A 35 -9.56 2.29 -14.68
CA LEU A 35 -8.20 1.80 -14.47
C LEU A 35 -7.95 0.51 -15.28
N HIS A 36 -8.99 -0.09 -15.87
CA HIS A 36 -8.88 -1.23 -16.77
C HIS A 36 -8.69 -0.84 -18.25
N ALA A 37 -8.76 0.46 -18.58
CA ALA A 37 -8.49 0.92 -19.93
C ALA A 37 -7.05 0.54 -20.36
N PRO A 38 -6.85 0.07 -21.60
CA PRO A 38 -5.56 -0.46 -22.04
C PRO A 38 -4.47 0.60 -21.94
N ASP A 39 -3.46 0.28 -21.13
CA ASP A 39 -2.16 0.94 -21.09
C ASP A 39 -2.15 2.46 -20.91
N VAL A 40 -3.06 2.98 -20.06
CA VAL A 40 -3.14 4.40 -19.67
C VAL A 40 -1.84 4.98 -19.07
N HIS A 41 -0.83 4.14 -18.89
CA HIS A 41 0.48 4.48 -18.34
C HIS A 41 1.65 4.25 -19.31
N ALA A 42 1.45 3.61 -20.46
CA ALA A 42 2.48 3.43 -21.49
C ALA A 42 3.09 4.77 -21.92
N GLY A 43 4.41 4.79 -22.13
CA GLY A 43 5.16 5.97 -22.54
C GLY A 43 5.31 7.03 -21.44
N ARG A 44 4.70 6.83 -20.27
CA ARG A 44 4.87 7.70 -19.10
C ARG A 44 6.00 7.18 -18.21
N ARG A 45 6.61 8.08 -17.45
CA ARG A 45 7.56 7.69 -16.39
C ARG A 45 6.84 6.91 -15.29
N ALA A 46 7.52 5.98 -14.63
CA ALA A 46 6.99 5.38 -13.42
C ALA A 46 6.77 6.45 -12.33
N PRO A 47 5.66 6.39 -11.56
CA PRO A 47 5.49 7.26 -10.41
C PRO A 47 6.49 6.91 -9.28
N TRP A 48 6.72 7.84 -8.35
CA TRP A 48 7.54 7.52 -7.19
C TRP A 48 6.70 6.75 -6.17
N THR A 49 7.02 5.48 -6.00
CA THR A 49 6.35 4.58 -5.05
C THR A 49 7.35 4.06 -4.04
N LEU A 50 7.01 4.15 -2.76
CA LEU A 50 7.79 3.70 -1.61
C LEU A 50 7.22 2.38 -1.08
N MET A 51 8.09 1.41 -0.88
CA MET A 51 7.76 0.06 -0.43
C MET A 51 8.25 -0.19 0.99
N TYR A 52 7.31 -0.52 1.86
CA TYR A 52 7.46 -0.92 3.25
C TYR A 52 6.93 -2.34 3.44
N HIS A 53 7.20 -2.96 4.59
CA HIS A 53 6.64 -4.26 4.96
C HIS A 53 6.10 -4.19 6.40
N SER A 54 6.90 -4.58 7.40
CA SER A 54 6.51 -4.60 8.81
C SER A 54 6.85 -3.29 9.53
N VAL A 55 5.95 -2.84 10.41
CA VAL A 55 6.14 -1.68 11.28
C VAL A 55 6.05 -2.11 12.73
N GLY A 56 7.18 -2.25 13.41
CA GLY A 56 7.17 -2.76 14.77
C GLY A 56 8.54 -2.87 15.41
N ASP A 57 8.59 -3.66 16.49
CA ASP A 57 9.83 -3.91 17.21
C ASP A 57 10.79 -4.79 16.37
N ARG A 58 12.07 -4.44 16.47
CA ARG A 58 13.22 -5.10 15.83
C ARG A 58 14.09 -5.88 16.82
N ARG A 59 13.78 -5.87 18.12
CA ARG A 59 14.56 -6.60 19.15
C ARG A 59 14.67 -8.10 18.86
N ALA A 60 13.63 -8.68 18.25
CA ALA A 60 13.61 -10.09 17.85
C ALA A 60 14.46 -10.41 16.60
N GLY A 61 15.18 -9.42 16.04
CA GLY A 61 15.94 -9.57 14.80
C GLY A 61 15.14 -9.18 13.56
N ASP A 62 15.87 -8.91 12.48
CA ASP A 62 15.33 -8.52 11.17
C ASP A 62 16.36 -8.82 10.07
N PRO A 63 16.66 -10.12 9.81
CA PRO A 63 17.72 -10.53 8.87
C PRO A 63 17.41 -10.08 7.43
N TYR A 64 16.13 -10.05 7.05
CA TYR A 64 15.66 -9.60 5.74
C TYR A 64 15.53 -8.08 5.63
N GLN A 65 15.80 -7.34 6.70
CA GLN A 65 15.71 -5.88 6.78
C GLN A 65 14.31 -5.32 6.47
N VAL A 66 13.24 -6.09 6.62
CA VAL A 66 11.88 -5.69 6.21
C VAL A 66 11.13 -4.89 7.27
N THR A 67 11.68 -4.72 8.48
CA THR A 67 10.99 -4.03 9.57
C THR A 67 11.48 -2.60 9.77
N VAL A 68 10.56 -1.63 9.84
CA VAL A 68 10.83 -0.27 10.36
C VAL A 68 10.21 -0.10 11.73
N THR A 69 10.81 0.72 12.61
CA THR A 69 10.15 1.05 13.88
C THR A 69 9.08 2.14 13.67
N PRO A 70 8.05 2.23 14.53
CA PRO A 70 7.05 3.29 14.46
C PRO A 70 7.67 4.70 14.45
N GLN A 71 8.72 4.92 15.25
CA GLN A 71 9.45 6.20 15.30
C GLN A 71 10.17 6.50 13.97
N ARG A 72 10.73 5.48 13.32
CA ARG A 72 11.35 5.64 12.00
C ARG A 72 10.31 5.99 10.95
N LEU A 73 9.19 5.26 10.90
CA LEU A 73 8.09 5.54 9.98
C LEU A 73 7.57 6.97 10.18
N ALA A 74 7.26 7.37 11.41
CA ALA A 74 6.82 8.74 11.72
C ALA A 74 7.81 9.81 11.23
N GLY A 75 9.11 9.57 11.37
CA GLY A 75 10.15 10.44 10.84
C GLY A 75 10.13 10.56 9.30
N GLN A 76 9.92 9.44 8.61
CA GLN A 76 9.84 9.38 7.15
C GLN A 76 8.57 10.04 6.60
N LEU A 77 7.41 9.82 7.24
CA LEU A 77 6.15 10.49 6.90
C LEU A 77 6.25 12.01 7.13
N ARG A 78 6.83 12.43 8.26
CA ARG A 78 7.11 13.84 8.53
C ARG A 78 8.05 14.45 7.49
N TRP A 79 9.02 13.69 7.00
CA TRP A 79 9.94 14.15 5.95
C TRP A 79 9.22 14.42 4.63
N LEU A 80 8.23 13.58 4.26
CA LEU A 80 7.36 13.80 3.10
C LEU A 80 6.53 15.08 3.27
N ARG A 81 5.81 15.20 4.38
CA ARG A 81 4.97 16.38 4.67
C ARG A 81 5.75 17.69 4.61
N ARG A 82 6.94 17.75 5.21
CA ARG A 82 7.81 18.94 5.21
C ARG A 82 8.26 19.37 3.80
N ARG A 83 8.10 18.52 2.80
CA ARG A 83 8.41 18.79 1.39
C ARG A 83 7.17 19.02 0.54
N GLY A 84 6.00 19.14 1.17
CA GLY A 84 4.72 19.27 0.48
C GLY A 84 4.36 18.02 -0.32
N LEU A 85 4.85 16.84 0.11
CA LEU A 85 4.50 15.56 -0.48
C LEU A 85 3.45 14.86 0.38
N THR A 86 2.46 14.27 -0.27
CA THR A 86 1.41 13.46 0.35
C THR A 86 1.56 12.02 -0.10
N GLY A 87 1.76 11.13 0.88
CA GLY A 87 1.66 9.69 0.67
C GLY A 87 0.22 9.26 0.42
N VAL A 88 0.00 8.52 -0.65
CA VAL A 88 -1.32 8.04 -1.07
C VAL A 88 -1.28 6.56 -1.48
N SER A 89 -2.44 5.92 -1.52
CA SER A 89 -2.61 4.61 -2.15
C SER A 89 -2.21 4.62 -3.64
N MET A 90 -1.86 3.46 -4.17
CA MET A 90 -1.52 3.31 -5.59
C MET A 90 -2.71 3.60 -6.50
N ARG A 91 -3.93 3.15 -6.15
CA ARG A 91 -5.15 3.53 -6.88
C ARG A 91 -5.33 5.03 -6.97
N GLU A 92 -5.18 5.74 -5.85
CA GLU A 92 -5.29 7.21 -5.82
C GLU A 92 -4.18 7.86 -6.65
N LEU A 93 -2.93 7.39 -6.52
CA LEU A 93 -1.78 7.90 -7.27
C LEU A 93 -1.99 7.77 -8.78
N LEU A 94 -2.39 6.58 -9.25
CA LEU A 94 -2.56 6.29 -10.67
C LEU A 94 -3.76 7.05 -11.25
N ALA A 95 -4.87 7.14 -10.51
CA ALA A 95 -6.02 7.96 -10.89
C ALA A 95 -5.64 9.46 -10.99
N ALA A 96 -4.99 10.03 -9.98
CA ALA A 96 -4.52 11.41 -10.01
C ALA A 96 -3.53 11.65 -11.17
N ARG A 97 -2.69 10.66 -11.46
CA ARG A 97 -1.73 10.71 -12.56
C ARG A 97 -2.42 10.73 -13.92
N ALA A 98 -3.49 9.95 -14.12
CA ALA A 98 -4.30 9.97 -15.34
C ALA A 98 -4.80 11.39 -15.69
N HIS A 99 -5.08 12.21 -14.66
CA HIS A 99 -5.56 13.58 -14.83
C HIS A 99 -4.50 14.68 -14.63
N GLY A 100 -3.21 14.33 -14.56
CA GLY A 100 -2.13 15.31 -14.40
C GLY A 100 -2.04 15.96 -13.00
N ARG A 101 -2.68 15.39 -11.97
CA ARG A 101 -2.77 15.94 -10.61
C ARG A 101 -1.84 15.28 -9.59
N ALA A 102 -0.90 14.43 -10.03
CA ALA A 102 -0.04 13.62 -9.16
C ALA A 102 1.30 14.29 -8.75
N ALA A 103 1.53 15.57 -9.07
CA ALA A 103 2.85 16.21 -8.91
C ALA A 103 3.41 16.22 -7.47
N ARG A 104 2.52 16.20 -6.47
CA ARG A 104 2.86 16.17 -5.03
C ARG A 104 2.53 14.85 -4.35
N LEU A 105 2.13 13.84 -5.12
CA LEU A 105 1.73 12.54 -4.59
C LEU A 105 2.86 11.53 -4.67
N VAL A 106 2.92 10.65 -3.67
CA VAL A 106 3.88 9.55 -3.58
C VAL A 106 3.10 8.29 -3.23
N GLY A 107 3.31 7.20 -3.96
CA GLY A 107 2.68 5.92 -3.60
C GLY A 107 3.30 5.37 -2.33
N LEU A 108 2.49 5.01 -1.34
CA LEU A 108 2.93 4.28 -0.16
C LEU A 108 2.37 2.87 -0.22
N THR A 109 3.24 1.86 -0.19
CA THR A 109 2.84 0.46 -0.22
C THR A 109 3.43 -0.31 0.96
N PHE A 110 2.65 -1.21 1.54
CA PHE A 110 3.05 -2.13 2.59
C PHE A 110 2.77 -3.56 2.12
N ASP A 111 3.80 -4.39 2.07
CA ASP A 111 3.70 -5.74 1.53
C ASP A 111 3.46 -6.77 2.65
N ASP A 112 3.16 -8.01 2.25
CA ASP A 112 2.92 -9.21 3.07
C ASP A 112 1.68 -9.22 3.96
N GLY A 113 1.10 -8.05 4.25
CA GLY A 113 -0.07 -7.96 5.12
C GLY A 113 0.22 -8.32 6.57
N TYR A 114 1.37 -7.90 7.10
CA TYR A 114 1.66 -8.01 8.53
C TYR A 114 0.58 -7.32 9.38
N ALA A 115 0.19 -7.95 10.49
CA ALA A 115 -0.85 -7.41 11.37
C ALA A 115 -0.47 -6.04 11.97
N ASP A 116 0.84 -5.79 12.11
CA ASP A 116 1.38 -4.53 12.60
C ASP A 116 1.13 -3.33 11.66
N PHE A 117 0.77 -3.58 10.40
CA PHE A 117 0.27 -2.53 9.51
C PHE A 117 -0.95 -1.82 10.11
N LEU A 118 -1.92 -2.59 10.62
CA LEU A 118 -3.14 -2.04 11.19
C LEU A 118 -2.89 -1.34 12.54
N THR A 119 -2.08 -1.96 13.40
CA THR A 119 -1.90 -1.47 14.78
C THR A 119 -0.89 -0.33 14.89
N GLU A 120 0.14 -0.31 14.04
CA GLU A 120 1.24 0.66 14.10
C GLU A 120 1.25 1.62 12.91
N ALA A 121 1.12 1.11 11.68
CA ALA A 121 1.26 1.94 10.48
C ALA A 121 0.04 2.85 10.23
N VAL A 122 -1.18 2.30 10.29
CA VAL A 122 -2.42 3.03 10.01
C VAL A 122 -2.60 4.28 10.90
N PRO A 123 -2.41 4.22 12.23
CA PRO A 123 -2.50 5.42 13.07
C PRO A 123 -1.49 6.51 12.67
N LEU A 124 -0.26 6.12 12.34
CA LEU A 124 0.78 7.05 11.89
C LEU A 124 0.47 7.66 10.52
N LEU A 125 -0.02 6.86 9.56
CA LEU A 125 -0.45 7.34 8.26
C LEU A 125 -1.54 8.41 8.41
N ARG A 126 -2.59 8.12 9.20
CA ARG A 126 -3.69 9.05 9.45
C ARG A 126 -3.24 10.33 10.16
N ALA A 127 -2.43 10.22 11.21
CA ALA A 127 -1.87 11.38 11.93
C ALA A 127 -1.02 12.29 11.01
N HIS A 128 -0.45 11.72 9.96
CA HIS A 128 0.32 12.44 8.96
C HIS A 128 -0.48 12.84 7.70
N GLY A 129 -1.78 12.55 7.63
CA GLY A 129 -2.60 12.89 6.47
C GLY A 129 -2.21 12.10 5.22
N HIS A 130 -1.89 10.82 5.40
CA HIS A 130 -1.49 9.91 4.33
C HIS A 130 -2.47 8.72 4.23
N THR A 131 -2.61 8.20 3.01
CA THR A 131 -3.20 6.89 2.74
C THR A 131 -2.12 5.96 2.17
N ALA A 132 -2.40 4.67 2.10
CA ALA A 132 -1.47 3.68 1.56
C ALA A 132 -2.24 2.50 0.93
N THR A 133 -1.52 1.70 0.16
CA THR A 133 -1.94 0.36 -0.24
C THR A 133 -1.28 -0.66 0.65
N VAL A 134 -2.04 -1.61 1.20
CA VAL A 134 -1.49 -2.82 1.81
C VAL A 134 -1.77 -4.00 0.87
N PHE A 135 -0.71 -4.69 0.44
CA PHE A 135 -0.80 -5.90 -0.35
C PHE A 135 -0.82 -7.10 0.59
N VAL A 136 -1.90 -7.87 0.57
CA VAL A 136 -2.17 -8.94 1.54
C VAL A 136 -2.26 -10.31 0.88
N LEU A 137 -2.13 -11.36 1.69
CA LEU A 137 -2.12 -12.76 1.28
C LEU A 137 -3.38 -13.48 1.80
N PRO A 138 -4.52 -13.44 1.08
CA PRO A 138 -5.78 -14.05 1.55
C PRO A 138 -5.71 -15.57 1.77
N GLY A 139 -4.70 -16.27 1.23
CA GLY A 139 -4.48 -17.69 1.51
C GLY A 139 -3.70 -17.96 2.80
N ARG A 140 -3.30 -16.91 3.54
CA ARG A 140 -2.51 -17.01 4.78
C ARG A 140 -3.07 -16.16 5.93
N LEU A 141 -4.36 -15.82 5.90
CA LEU A 141 -5.00 -14.96 6.89
C LEU A 141 -4.80 -15.47 8.33
N GLY A 142 -4.41 -14.58 9.23
CA GLY A 142 -4.15 -14.90 10.63
C GLY A 142 -2.96 -15.85 10.88
N GLY A 143 -2.25 -16.25 9.82
CA GLY A 143 -1.04 -17.05 9.90
C GLY A 143 0.19 -16.20 10.23
N THR A 144 1.35 -16.66 9.77
CA THR A 144 2.64 -15.97 9.95
C THR A 144 3.44 -15.96 8.65
N ASN A 145 4.51 -15.17 8.61
CA ASN A 145 5.51 -15.13 7.53
C ASN A 145 6.37 -16.40 7.46
N ALA A 146 5.75 -17.54 7.19
CA ALA A 146 6.44 -18.83 7.13
C ALA A 146 7.45 -18.94 5.98
N TRP A 147 7.37 -18.05 4.98
CA TRP A 147 8.33 -17.98 3.86
C TRP A 147 9.68 -17.37 4.24
N ASP A 148 9.79 -16.78 5.43
CA ASP A 148 10.98 -16.13 5.98
C ASP A 148 11.51 -16.95 7.17
N PRO A 149 12.10 -18.14 6.93
CA PRO A 149 12.37 -19.10 7.99
C PRO A 149 13.37 -18.58 9.03
N GLU A 150 14.32 -17.74 8.63
CA GLU A 150 15.38 -17.18 9.50
C GLU A 150 14.92 -15.97 10.31
N GLY A 151 13.77 -15.38 9.96
CA GLY A 151 13.22 -14.20 10.62
C GLY A 151 12.30 -14.54 11.80
N PRO A 152 12.00 -13.56 12.67
CA PRO A 152 10.97 -13.76 13.69
C PRO A 152 9.61 -14.03 13.05
N ARG A 153 8.80 -14.89 13.68
CA ARG A 153 7.42 -15.13 13.25
C ARG A 153 6.57 -13.91 13.59
N ARG A 154 6.06 -13.26 12.54
CA ARG A 154 5.19 -12.09 12.64
C ARG A 154 3.78 -12.47 12.19
N PRO A 155 2.74 -12.11 12.96
CA PRO A 155 1.36 -12.41 12.59
C PRO A 155 0.96 -11.63 11.34
N LEU A 156 0.15 -12.26 10.50
CA LEU A 156 -0.48 -11.64 9.34
C LEU A 156 -1.90 -11.18 9.68
N LEU A 157 -2.42 -10.23 8.91
CA LEU A 157 -3.79 -9.75 9.06
C LEU A 157 -4.79 -10.90 8.93
N THR A 158 -5.82 -10.87 9.78
CA THR A 158 -7.03 -11.68 9.64
C THR A 158 -7.97 -11.01 8.63
N ALA A 159 -9.06 -11.71 8.25
CA ALA A 159 -10.13 -11.11 7.45
C ALA A 159 -10.68 -9.81 8.09
N ASP A 160 -10.88 -9.82 9.42
CA ASP A 160 -11.33 -8.63 10.15
C ASP A 160 -10.28 -7.52 10.16
N GLY A 161 -9.00 -7.88 10.27
CA GLY A 161 -7.90 -6.92 10.14
C GLY A 161 -7.88 -6.24 8.77
N ILE A 162 -8.12 -6.99 7.69
CA ILE A 162 -8.24 -6.45 6.32
C ILE A 162 -9.44 -5.50 6.22
N ARG A 163 -10.61 -5.90 6.74
CA ARG A 163 -11.81 -5.04 6.76
C ARG A 163 -11.57 -3.75 7.54
N ALA A 164 -10.90 -3.84 8.69
CA ALA A 164 -10.56 -2.68 9.51
C ALA A 164 -9.57 -1.73 8.79
N ALA A 165 -8.55 -2.28 8.12
CA ALA A 165 -7.63 -1.48 7.31
C ALA A 165 -8.37 -0.77 6.15
N HIS A 166 -9.28 -1.48 5.48
CA HIS A 166 -10.11 -0.91 4.42
C HIS A 166 -11.01 0.22 4.94
N ALA A 167 -11.72 -0.02 6.04
CA ALA A 167 -12.58 0.97 6.70
C ALA A 167 -11.79 2.19 7.22
N ALA A 168 -10.51 2.03 7.51
CA ALA A 168 -9.61 3.14 7.88
C ALA A 168 -9.13 3.98 6.68
N GLY A 169 -9.60 3.68 5.46
CA GLY A 169 -9.29 4.42 4.23
C GLY A 169 -8.05 3.92 3.49
N MET A 170 -7.54 2.73 3.82
CA MET A 170 -6.43 2.12 3.10
C MET A 170 -6.94 1.33 1.89
N GLU A 171 -6.15 1.32 0.82
CA GLU A 171 -6.40 0.40 -0.29
C GLU A 171 -5.94 -1.01 0.08
N ILE A 172 -6.78 -2.00 -0.21
CA ILE A 172 -6.42 -3.41 -0.10
C ILE A 172 -6.05 -3.91 -1.51
N GLY A 173 -4.80 -4.35 -1.67
CA GLY A 173 -4.30 -5.02 -2.86
C GLY A 173 -3.94 -6.48 -2.59
N SER A 174 -3.74 -7.26 -3.64
CA SER A 174 -3.30 -8.66 -3.53
C SER A 174 -1.78 -8.77 -3.60
N HIS A 175 -1.20 -9.60 -2.73
CA HIS A 175 0.19 -10.06 -2.84
C HIS A 175 0.29 -11.54 -3.27
N GLY A 176 -0.72 -12.02 -4.00
CA GLY A 176 -0.89 -13.43 -4.33
C GLY A 176 -1.66 -14.16 -3.23
N LEU A 177 -1.88 -15.45 -3.42
CA LEU A 177 -2.62 -16.28 -2.47
C LEU A 177 -1.69 -16.79 -1.37
N LEU A 178 -0.55 -17.36 -1.76
CA LEU A 178 0.34 -18.10 -0.86
C LEU A 178 1.79 -17.58 -0.81
N HIS A 179 2.08 -16.42 -1.40
CA HIS A 179 3.42 -15.82 -1.46
C HIS A 179 4.44 -16.71 -2.19
N ARG A 180 4.04 -17.24 -3.37
CA ARG A 180 4.92 -18.06 -4.23
C ARG A 180 5.62 -17.19 -5.27
N ASP A 181 6.82 -17.60 -5.67
CA ASP A 181 7.46 -17.01 -6.85
C ASP A 181 6.68 -17.41 -8.11
N LEU A 182 5.90 -16.47 -8.63
CA LEU A 182 5.01 -16.67 -9.77
C LEU A 182 5.74 -17.04 -11.06
N THR A 183 7.03 -16.67 -11.19
CA THR A 183 7.82 -16.98 -12.39
C THR A 183 8.13 -18.47 -12.50
N THR A 184 8.09 -19.19 -11.37
CA THR A 184 8.40 -20.62 -11.28
C THR A 184 7.17 -21.53 -11.46
N LEU A 185 5.97 -20.96 -11.46
CA LEU A 185 4.72 -21.72 -11.51
C LEU A 185 4.37 -22.15 -12.94
N ASP A 186 3.63 -23.24 -13.07
CA ASP A 186 2.88 -23.53 -14.31
C ASP A 186 1.68 -22.58 -14.46
N ASP A 187 1.06 -22.58 -15.63
CA ASP A 187 0.01 -21.62 -15.96
C ASP A 187 -1.26 -21.81 -15.11
N ALA A 188 -1.57 -23.04 -14.70
CA ALA A 188 -2.73 -23.34 -13.85
C ALA A 188 -2.51 -22.85 -12.41
N ALA A 189 -1.33 -23.09 -11.83
CA ALA A 189 -0.96 -22.61 -10.51
C ALA A 189 -0.80 -21.08 -10.48
N LEU A 190 -0.28 -20.48 -11.55
CA LEU A 190 -0.19 -19.03 -11.71
C LEU A 190 -1.58 -18.39 -11.75
N ASP A 191 -2.50 -18.94 -12.54
CA ASP A 191 -3.88 -18.46 -12.59
C ASP A 191 -4.54 -18.57 -11.22
N ALA A 192 -4.42 -19.73 -10.55
CA ALA A 192 -4.99 -19.94 -9.23
C ALA A 192 -4.47 -18.97 -8.15
N GLU A 193 -3.17 -18.60 -8.17
CA GLU A 193 -2.63 -17.57 -7.28
C GLU A 193 -3.29 -16.21 -7.51
N LEU A 194 -3.47 -15.83 -8.78
CA LEU A 194 -3.94 -14.50 -9.17
C LEU A 194 -5.46 -14.38 -9.04
N THR A 195 -6.22 -15.28 -9.64
CA THR A 195 -7.69 -15.25 -9.62
C THR A 195 -8.22 -15.60 -8.24
N GLY A 196 -7.64 -16.59 -7.56
CA GLY A 196 -8.03 -17.01 -6.22
C GLY A 196 -7.82 -15.90 -5.19
N SER A 197 -6.66 -15.23 -5.21
CA SER A 197 -6.41 -14.11 -4.28
C SER A 197 -7.30 -12.90 -4.56
N ARG A 198 -7.57 -12.59 -5.83
CA ARG A 198 -8.50 -11.51 -6.22
C ARG A 198 -9.92 -11.77 -5.74
N GLY A 199 -10.42 -13.00 -5.92
CA GLY A 199 -11.76 -13.41 -5.50
C GLY A 199 -11.94 -13.34 -3.99
N LEU A 200 -11.05 -13.96 -3.22
CA LEU A 200 -11.14 -13.97 -1.76
C LEU A 200 -11.10 -12.56 -1.15
N LEU A 201 -10.30 -11.65 -1.71
CA LEU A 201 -10.27 -10.26 -1.24
C LEU A 201 -11.54 -9.49 -1.62
N ALA A 202 -12.16 -9.81 -2.75
CA ALA A 202 -13.47 -9.27 -3.09
C ALA A 202 -14.52 -9.72 -2.06
N ASP A 203 -14.52 -10.99 -1.66
CA ASP A 203 -15.43 -11.52 -0.64
C ASP A 203 -15.21 -10.89 0.74
N ILE A 204 -13.95 -10.63 1.12
CA ILE A 204 -13.62 -10.04 2.42
C ILE A 204 -14.01 -8.57 2.49
N THR A 205 -13.70 -7.80 1.45
CA THR A 205 -13.84 -6.33 1.45
C THR A 205 -15.13 -5.83 0.83
N GLY A 206 -15.86 -6.68 0.09
CA GLY A 206 -17.00 -6.28 -0.73
C GLY A 206 -16.60 -5.50 -1.99
N THR A 207 -15.31 -5.34 -2.27
CA THR A 207 -14.78 -4.61 -3.43
C THR A 207 -13.71 -5.42 -4.13
N VAL A 208 -13.75 -5.48 -5.47
CA VAL A 208 -12.73 -6.19 -6.22
C VAL A 208 -11.40 -5.42 -6.12
N PRO A 209 -10.30 -6.04 -5.67
CA PRO A 209 -9.03 -5.34 -5.55
C PRO A 209 -8.49 -4.97 -6.94
N ALA A 210 -8.14 -3.70 -7.11
CA ALA A 210 -7.58 -3.18 -8.36
C ALA A 210 -6.09 -3.51 -8.50
N GLY A 211 -5.37 -3.57 -7.37
CA GLY A 211 -3.92 -3.69 -7.33
C GLY A 211 -3.40 -5.09 -7.02
N PHE A 212 -2.31 -5.45 -7.70
CA PHE A 212 -1.49 -6.62 -7.38
C PHE A 212 -0.05 -6.21 -7.04
N CYS A 213 0.67 -7.07 -6.32
CA CYS A 213 2.10 -6.95 -6.13
C CYS A 213 2.75 -8.32 -6.28
N HIS A 214 3.78 -8.42 -7.13
CA HIS A 214 4.49 -9.68 -7.38
C HIS A 214 5.33 -10.06 -6.15
N PRO A 215 5.11 -11.26 -5.53
CA PRO A 215 5.96 -11.77 -4.45
C PRO A 215 7.44 -11.72 -4.80
N TYR A 216 8.27 -11.36 -3.82
CA TYR A 216 9.72 -11.18 -3.99
C TYR A 216 10.13 -10.09 -5.02
N GLY A 217 9.16 -9.39 -5.62
CA GLY A 217 9.39 -8.53 -6.78
C GLY A 217 9.72 -9.29 -8.07
N ALA A 218 9.61 -10.62 -8.08
CA ALA A 218 9.95 -11.46 -9.22
C ALA A 218 8.87 -11.33 -10.31
N VAL A 219 9.27 -10.83 -11.48
CA VAL A 219 8.35 -10.57 -12.58
C VAL A 219 9.02 -10.84 -13.92
N ASP A 220 8.25 -11.46 -14.82
CA ASP A 220 8.61 -11.66 -16.22
C ASP A 220 7.40 -11.24 -17.10
N PRO A 221 7.53 -11.22 -18.43
CA PRO A 221 6.41 -10.85 -19.30
C PRO A 221 5.18 -11.74 -19.13
N ARG A 222 5.36 -13.04 -18.79
CA ARG A 222 4.27 -14.00 -18.59
C ARG A 222 3.48 -13.65 -17.32
N THR A 223 4.16 -13.40 -16.20
CA THR A 223 3.48 -13.06 -14.94
C THR A 223 2.83 -11.68 -14.99
N ALA A 224 3.45 -10.69 -15.66
CA ALA A 224 2.83 -9.37 -15.86
C ALA A 224 1.54 -9.47 -16.70
N LEU A 225 1.56 -10.26 -17.78
CA LEU A 225 0.39 -10.51 -18.61
C LEU A 225 -0.68 -11.32 -17.87
N ALA A 226 -0.29 -12.33 -17.08
CA ALA A 226 -1.21 -13.11 -16.27
C ALA A 226 -1.92 -12.24 -15.23
N ALA A 227 -1.21 -11.33 -14.57
CA ALA A 227 -1.83 -10.37 -13.64
C ALA A 227 -2.87 -9.49 -14.34
N ARG A 228 -2.58 -9.03 -15.56
CA ARG A 228 -3.56 -8.31 -16.38
C ARG A 228 -4.78 -9.16 -16.73
N ARG A 229 -4.57 -10.42 -17.18
CA ARG A 229 -5.64 -11.36 -17.53
C ARG A 229 -6.54 -11.72 -16.36
N ALA A 230 -5.95 -11.86 -15.16
CA ALA A 230 -6.68 -12.07 -13.92
C ALA A 230 -7.56 -10.84 -13.53
N GLY A 231 -7.41 -9.71 -14.23
CA GLY A 231 -8.24 -8.53 -14.09
C GLY A 231 -7.72 -7.51 -13.08
N TYR A 232 -6.45 -7.58 -12.69
CA TYR A 232 -5.82 -6.48 -11.96
C TYR A 232 -5.64 -5.27 -12.88
N ALA A 233 -5.93 -4.08 -12.37
CA ALA A 233 -5.78 -2.84 -13.10
C ALA A 233 -4.31 -2.38 -13.16
N TYR A 234 -3.55 -2.66 -12.11
CA TYR A 234 -2.11 -2.42 -12.06
C TYR A 234 -1.43 -3.50 -11.22
N ALA A 235 -0.10 -3.61 -11.37
CA ALA A 235 0.69 -4.38 -10.44
C ALA A 235 2.06 -3.77 -10.16
N CYS A 236 2.58 -4.04 -8.96
CA CYS A 236 3.87 -3.56 -8.48
C CYS A 236 4.94 -4.65 -8.49
N ALA A 237 6.18 -4.25 -8.73
CA ALA A 237 7.40 -5.05 -8.59
C ALA A 237 8.47 -4.23 -7.83
N VAL A 238 9.67 -4.79 -7.63
CA VAL A 238 10.79 -4.05 -7.00
C VAL A 238 11.60 -3.31 -8.05
N ASP A 239 12.36 -4.04 -8.88
CA ASP A 239 13.10 -3.50 -10.02
C ASP A 239 12.82 -4.37 -11.27
N PRO A 240 11.71 -4.13 -11.98
CA PRO A 240 11.25 -4.95 -13.11
C PRO A 240 12.13 -4.82 -14.37
N GLY A 241 13.13 -3.94 -14.35
CA GLY A 241 14.04 -3.75 -15.48
C GLY A 241 13.30 -3.52 -16.81
N PRO A 242 13.60 -4.29 -17.87
CA PRO A 242 12.92 -4.19 -19.16
C PRO A 242 11.42 -4.50 -19.15
N VAL A 243 10.92 -5.19 -18.12
CA VAL A 243 9.51 -5.61 -17.98
C VAL A 243 8.64 -4.48 -17.41
N ALA A 244 9.23 -3.33 -17.03
CA ALA A 244 8.52 -2.21 -16.43
C ALA A 244 7.30 -1.77 -17.27
N CYS A 245 6.10 -1.94 -16.72
CA CYS A 245 4.82 -1.62 -17.38
C CYS A 245 3.74 -1.34 -16.31
N GLY A 246 2.48 -1.14 -16.73
CA GLY A 246 1.34 -0.98 -15.80
C GLY A 246 1.15 -2.14 -14.82
N HIS A 247 1.57 -3.35 -15.19
CA HIS A 247 1.50 -4.57 -14.38
C HIS A 247 2.86 -5.04 -13.85
N ALA A 248 3.84 -4.11 -13.84
CA ALA A 248 5.15 -4.28 -13.24
C ALA A 248 5.71 -2.89 -12.90
N LEU A 249 5.02 -2.14 -12.05
CA LEU A 249 5.42 -0.80 -11.62
C LEU A 249 6.62 -0.90 -10.67
N PRO A 250 7.75 -0.20 -10.96
CA PRO A 250 8.93 -0.23 -10.09
C PRO A 250 8.68 0.49 -8.77
N ARG A 251 9.30 0.02 -7.69
CA ARG A 251 9.19 0.63 -6.36
C ARG A 251 10.54 0.89 -5.74
N THR A 252 10.57 1.84 -4.81
CA THR A 252 11.73 2.15 -3.99
C THR A 252 11.56 1.54 -2.63
N TYR A 253 12.33 0.50 -2.30
CA TYR A 253 12.40 -0.05 -0.95
C TYR A 253 12.71 1.05 0.08
N VAL A 254 12.05 1.04 1.23
CA VAL A 254 12.31 1.91 2.38
C VAL A 254 12.40 1.08 3.66
N GLY A 255 13.55 1.15 4.33
CA GLY A 255 13.86 0.39 5.53
C GLY A 255 14.33 1.25 6.70
N GLN A 256 14.74 0.59 7.78
CA GLN A 256 15.06 1.25 9.05
C GLN A 256 16.20 2.27 8.96
N ALA A 257 17.14 2.05 8.06
CA ALA A 257 18.27 2.93 7.86
C ALA A 257 17.91 4.19 7.04
N ASP A 258 16.73 4.27 6.41
CA ASP A 258 16.33 5.40 5.58
C ASP A 258 15.87 6.61 6.40
N ASN A 259 16.86 7.39 6.81
CA ASN A 259 16.70 8.71 7.40
C ASN A 259 16.56 9.82 6.33
N SER A 260 16.44 11.07 6.76
CA SER A 260 16.23 12.23 5.89
C SER A 260 17.25 12.36 4.73
N PRO A 261 18.57 12.23 4.94
CA PRO A 261 19.55 12.18 3.84
C PRO A 261 19.31 11.04 2.85
N ARG A 262 19.08 9.80 3.33
CA ARG A 262 18.87 8.65 2.44
C ARG A 262 17.59 8.76 1.62
N LEU A 263 16.49 9.23 2.22
CA LEU A 263 15.27 9.54 1.48
C LEU A 263 15.48 10.62 0.41
N HIS A 264 16.30 11.63 0.70
CA HIS A 264 16.64 12.65 -0.29
C HIS A 264 17.42 12.06 -1.47
N ALA A 265 18.44 11.23 -1.20
CA ALA A 265 19.21 10.54 -2.22
C ALA A 265 18.33 9.60 -3.07
N LYS A 266 17.42 8.84 -2.44
CA LYS A 266 16.46 7.97 -3.14
C LYS A 266 15.52 8.76 -4.04
N ARG A 267 15.01 9.91 -3.57
CA ARG A 267 14.17 10.80 -4.39
C ARG A 267 14.94 11.36 -5.59
N LEU A 268 16.19 11.78 -5.39
CA LEU A 268 17.03 12.27 -6.49
C LEU A 268 17.28 11.15 -7.51
N ARG A 269 17.66 9.96 -7.05
CA ARG A 269 17.85 8.78 -7.91
C ARG A 269 16.59 8.46 -8.71
N HIS A 270 15.40 8.51 -8.11
CA HIS A 270 14.15 8.30 -8.84
C HIS A 270 13.92 9.36 -9.94
N ARG A 271 14.20 10.65 -9.68
CA ARG A 271 14.06 11.71 -10.70
C ARG A 271 15.03 11.52 -11.87
N LEU A 272 16.24 11.03 -11.58
CA LEU A 272 17.27 10.74 -12.57
C LEU A 272 16.95 9.46 -13.37
N ARG A 273 16.44 8.43 -12.70
CA ARG A 273 15.96 7.20 -13.35
C ARG A 273 14.73 7.52 -14.20
N ARG A 274 14.93 7.61 -15.52
CA ARG A 274 13.86 7.81 -16.49
C ARG A 274 13.18 6.48 -16.83
N THR A 275 12.84 5.66 -15.84
CA THR A 275 12.18 4.37 -16.11
C THR A 275 10.85 4.64 -16.80
N GLY A 276 10.82 4.40 -18.10
CA GLY A 276 9.63 4.45 -18.93
C GLY A 276 8.82 3.19 -18.71
N LEU A 277 7.50 3.32 -18.71
CA LEU A 277 6.60 2.18 -18.70
C LEU A 277 6.37 1.76 -20.16
N ALA A 278 6.77 0.54 -20.47
CA ALA A 278 6.50 -0.08 -21.75
C ALA A 278 5.01 -0.40 -21.88
N ALA A 279 4.54 -0.46 -23.12
CA ALA A 279 3.25 -1.04 -23.38
C ALA A 279 3.32 -2.56 -23.19
N LEU A 280 2.30 -3.16 -22.58
CA LEU A 280 2.19 -4.62 -22.59
C LEU A 280 1.81 -5.07 -24.01
N PRO A 281 2.37 -6.18 -24.51
CA PRO A 281 1.97 -6.71 -25.81
C PRO A 281 0.46 -6.90 -25.85
N THR A 282 -0.20 -6.30 -26.82
CA THR A 282 -1.59 -6.62 -27.16
C THR A 282 -1.62 -8.06 -27.68
N LEU A 283 -2.47 -8.88 -27.09
CA LEU A 283 -2.75 -10.20 -27.63
C LEU A 283 -3.37 -10.01 -29.01
N SER A 284 -2.71 -10.50 -30.06
CA SER A 284 -3.45 -10.87 -31.26
C SER A 284 -4.52 -11.84 -30.80
N GLN A 285 -5.79 -11.54 -31.07
CA GLN A 285 -6.82 -12.55 -30.93
C GLN A 285 -6.38 -13.74 -31.78
N GLY A 286 -6.11 -14.86 -31.12
CA GLY A 286 -5.83 -16.11 -31.81
C GLY A 286 -7.06 -16.41 -32.66
N GLY A 287 -6.88 -16.34 -33.98
CA GLY A 287 -7.89 -16.77 -34.91
C GLY A 287 -8.14 -18.26 -34.72
N ASP A 288 -9.42 -18.61 -34.76
CA ASP A 288 -9.88 -19.98 -34.96
C ASP A 288 -9.13 -20.63 -36.14
N ALA A 289 -8.65 -21.84 -35.91
CA ALA A 289 -8.38 -22.84 -36.93
C ALA A 289 -8.85 -24.20 -36.41
#